data_AF-A0A368FMF5-F1
#
_entry.id   AF-A0A368FMF5-F1
#
_cell.length_a   1.000
_cell.length_b   1.000
_cell.length_c   1.000
_cell.angle_alpha   90.00
_cell.angle_beta   90.00
_cell.angle_gamma   90.00
#
_symmetry.space_group_name_H-M   'P 1'
#
loop_
_entity.id
_entity.type
_entity.pdbx_description
1 polymer ?
#
loop_
_entity_poly.entity_id
_entity_poly.type
_entity_poly.pdbx_seq_one_letter_code
_entity_poly.pdbx_strand_id
1 'polypeptide(L)'
;MDFPMVTMCNFNPIKKSYIRQLNASGDFSDQLLDYLMESLMDTRALNGNADRAKLHVGDRALQVYQESHPNFTIIGFFNEAGFNCTETMKLCSFEGRRFDCCKFMQPRMTNMGNCHTLDMRGSRAWMHKQEVAGVNAGLQIILDAHMEEQFDGTGGIRLENASEAIVDYG
;
A
#
# COMPACT_ATOMS: atom_id res chain seq x y z
N MET A 1 19.61 -18.54 11.71
CA MET A 1 19.55 -17.22 11.06
C MET A 1 18.33 -16.52 11.61
N ASP A 2 18.42 -15.23 11.94
CA ASP A 2 17.24 -14.49 12.38
C ASP A 2 16.26 -14.34 11.21
N PHE A 3 14.96 -14.44 11.50
CA PHE A 3 13.93 -14.31 10.47
C PHE A 3 13.86 -12.85 9.97
N PRO A 4 13.81 -12.61 8.65
CA PRO A 4 13.87 -11.26 8.10
C PRO A 4 12.59 -10.47 8.38
N MET A 5 12.66 -9.15 8.20
CA MET A 5 11.47 -8.33 8.06
C MET A 5 10.81 -8.60 6.70
N VAL A 6 9.48 -8.63 6.67
CA VAL A 6 8.73 -8.87 5.42
C VAL A 6 7.82 -7.68 5.16
N THR A 7 8.00 -7.01 4.03
CA THR A 7 7.14 -5.89 3.63
C THR A 7 6.15 -6.37 2.58
N MET A 8 4.87 -6.10 2.80
CA MET A 8 3.77 -6.51 1.92
C MET A 8 2.97 -5.28 1.49
N CYS A 9 2.74 -5.15 0.18
CA CYS A 9 2.00 -4.06 -0.42
C CYS A 9 0.80 -4.61 -1.18
N ASN A 10 -0.33 -3.88 -1.14
CA ASN A 10 -1.40 -4.10 -2.10
C ASN A 10 -1.07 -3.34 -3.39
N PHE A 11 -1.27 -3.96 -4.55
CA PHE A 11 -1.10 -3.29 -5.85
C PHE A 11 -2.12 -2.19 -6.09
N ASN A 12 -3.23 -2.21 -5.36
CA ASN A 12 -4.16 -1.11 -5.30
C ASN A 12 -3.77 -0.18 -4.14
N PRO A 13 -3.12 0.98 -4.40
CA PRO A 13 -2.67 1.88 -3.34
C PRO A 13 -3.83 2.62 -2.64
N ILE A 14 -5.01 2.64 -3.26
CA ILE A 14 -6.17 3.41 -2.82
C ILE A 14 -7.44 2.57 -2.95
N LYS A 15 -8.26 2.54 -1.90
CA LYS A 15 -9.61 1.96 -1.93
C LYS A 15 -10.55 2.76 -2.84
N LYS A 16 -11.23 2.09 -3.77
CA LYS A 16 -12.30 2.67 -4.59
C LYS A 16 -13.39 3.32 -3.75
N SER A 17 -13.77 2.70 -2.63
CA SER A 17 -14.75 3.23 -1.69
C SER A 17 -14.30 4.54 -1.04
N TYR A 18 -13.01 4.70 -0.74
CA TYR A 18 -12.45 5.93 -0.18
C TYR A 18 -12.55 7.11 -1.16
N ILE A 19 -12.22 6.89 -2.45
CA ILE A 19 -12.39 7.93 -3.48
C ILE A 19 -13.86 8.30 -3.67
N ARG A 20 -14.78 7.32 -3.66
CA ARG A 20 -16.22 7.61 -3.73
C ARG A 20 -16.69 8.48 -2.56
N GLN A 21 -16.13 8.29 -1.38
CA GLN A 21 -16.43 9.10 -0.21
C GLN A 21 -15.87 10.53 -0.35
N LEU A 22 -14.63 10.69 -0.79
CA LEU A 22 -14.03 12.00 -1.03
C LEU A 22 -14.73 12.78 -2.14
N ASN A 23 -15.16 12.10 -3.22
CA ASN A 23 -15.87 12.77 -4.32
C ASN A 23 -17.33 13.11 -3.97
N ALA A 24 -17.85 12.73 -2.79
CA ALA A 24 -19.21 13.07 -2.39
C ALA A 24 -19.41 14.59 -2.18
N SER A 25 -18.35 15.33 -1.82
CA SER A 25 -18.33 16.80 -1.76
C SER A 25 -18.22 17.46 -3.14
N GLY A 26 -17.73 16.73 -4.15
CA GLY A 26 -17.52 17.22 -5.51
C GLY A 26 -16.29 18.11 -5.71
N ASP A 27 -15.47 18.32 -4.68
CA ASP A 27 -14.23 19.11 -4.74
C ASP A 27 -12.96 18.26 -4.97
N PHE A 28 -13.05 16.93 -4.85
CA PHE A 28 -11.97 16.01 -5.17
C PHE A 28 -12.01 15.59 -6.65
N SER A 29 -11.20 16.25 -7.48
CA SER A 29 -11.19 16.05 -8.94
C SER A 29 -10.40 14.83 -9.41
N ASP A 30 -10.72 14.32 -10.61
CA ASP A 30 -9.96 13.24 -11.26
C ASP A 30 -8.51 13.67 -11.56
N GLN A 31 -8.27 14.94 -11.91
CA GLN A 31 -6.92 15.46 -12.14
C GLN A 31 -6.07 15.45 -10.87
N LEU A 32 -6.69 15.69 -9.72
CA LEU A 32 -6.02 15.55 -8.42
C LEU A 32 -5.70 14.09 -8.14
N LEU A 33 -6.64 13.17 -8.38
CA LEU A 33 -6.40 11.74 -8.19
C LEU A 33 -5.25 11.23 -9.06
N ASP A 34 -5.24 11.59 -10.34
CA ASP A 34 -4.18 11.23 -11.28
C ASP A 34 -2.82 11.75 -10.78
N TYR A 35 -2.76 13.00 -10.34
CA TYR A 35 -1.53 13.60 -9.80
C TYR A 35 -1.03 12.90 -8.53
N LEU A 36 -1.94 12.54 -7.62
CA LEU A 36 -1.59 11.78 -6.42
C LEU A 36 -1.02 10.41 -6.80
N MET A 37 -1.65 9.71 -7.75
CA MET A 37 -1.15 8.42 -8.25
C MET A 37 0.23 8.55 -8.91
N GLU A 38 0.44 9.59 -9.72
CA GLU A 38 1.74 9.89 -10.32
C GLU A 38 2.82 10.20 -9.27
N SER A 39 2.44 10.75 -8.10
CA SER A 39 3.37 11.02 -7.00
C SER A 39 3.96 9.76 -6.35
N LEU A 40 3.33 8.59 -6.56
CA LEU A 40 3.89 7.30 -6.14
C LEU A 40 4.94 6.76 -7.12
N MET A 41 4.97 7.24 -8.36
CA MET A 41 5.89 6.72 -9.38
C MET A 41 7.33 7.07 -9.02
N ASP A 42 8.25 6.14 -9.32
CA ASP A 42 9.67 6.49 -9.24
C ASP A 42 10.01 7.55 -10.31
N THR A 43 11.06 8.33 -10.05
CA THR A 43 11.45 9.44 -10.92
C THR A 43 11.79 9.01 -12.36
N ARG A 44 12.26 7.78 -12.59
CA ARG A 44 12.55 7.28 -13.94
C ARG A 44 11.26 6.95 -14.67
N ALA A 45 10.34 6.25 -14.00
CA ALA A 45 9.02 5.94 -14.54
C ALA A 45 8.22 7.22 -14.83
N LEU A 46 8.27 8.21 -13.92
CA LEU A 46 7.62 9.50 -14.11
C LEU A 46 8.21 10.24 -15.32
N ASN A 47 9.53 10.38 -15.41
CA ASN A 47 10.17 11.09 -16.53
C ASN A 47 9.95 10.39 -17.90
N GLY A 48 9.77 9.07 -17.91
CA GLY A 48 9.52 8.30 -19.11
C GLY A 48 8.07 8.34 -19.60
N ASN A 49 7.10 8.48 -18.67
CA ASN A 49 5.68 8.29 -18.98
C ASN A 49 4.82 9.55 -18.78
N ALA A 50 5.27 10.54 -18.02
CA ALA A 50 4.43 11.67 -17.65
C ALA A 50 4.32 12.73 -18.75
N ASP A 51 3.10 13.20 -18.98
CA ASP A 51 2.84 14.40 -19.74
C ASP A 51 3.02 15.62 -18.84
N ARG A 52 4.08 16.41 -19.09
CA ARG A 52 4.38 17.61 -18.29
C ARG A 52 3.23 18.59 -18.21
N ALA A 53 2.42 18.72 -19.28
CA ALA A 53 1.27 19.61 -19.25
C ALA A 53 0.21 19.10 -18.27
N LYS A 54 -0.01 17.78 -18.20
CA LYS A 54 -0.93 17.16 -17.24
C LYS A 54 -0.42 17.27 -15.80
N LEU A 55 0.88 17.11 -15.58
CA LEU A 55 1.48 17.31 -14.26
C LEU A 55 1.21 18.72 -13.70
N HIS A 56 1.31 19.76 -14.54
CA HIS A 56 0.99 21.12 -14.11
C HIS A 56 -0.50 21.33 -13.77
N VAL A 57 -1.40 20.65 -14.50
CA VAL A 57 -2.84 20.68 -14.18
C VAL A 57 -3.11 19.98 -12.85
N GLY A 58 -2.50 18.82 -12.63
CA GLY A 58 -2.57 18.05 -11.39
C GLY A 58 -2.04 18.81 -10.18
N ASP A 59 -0.87 19.43 -10.29
CA ASP A 59 -0.26 20.24 -9.23
C ASP A 59 -1.15 21.43 -8.85
N ARG A 60 -1.76 22.10 -9.84
CA ARG A 60 -2.73 23.17 -9.59
C ARG A 60 -3.98 22.66 -8.90
N ALA A 61 -4.48 21.48 -9.27
CA ALA A 61 -5.63 20.86 -8.61
C ALA A 61 -5.32 20.53 -7.13
N LEU A 62 -4.10 20.08 -6.84
CA LEU A 62 -3.64 19.87 -5.46
C LEU A 62 -3.63 21.18 -4.66
N GLN A 63 -3.07 22.25 -5.22
CA GLN A 63 -3.02 23.56 -4.55
C GLN A 63 -4.43 24.05 -4.19
N VAL A 64 -5.37 24.00 -5.14
CA VAL A 64 -6.78 24.40 -4.91
C VAL A 64 -7.43 23.53 -3.84
N TYR A 65 -7.19 22.22 -3.85
CA TYR A 65 -7.75 21.33 -2.83
C TYR A 65 -7.20 21.62 -1.42
N GLN A 66 -5.91 21.96 -1.33
CA GLN A 66 -5.27 22.33 -0.06
C GLN A 66 -5.75 23.67 0.50
N GLU A 67 -6.26 24.58 -0.33
CA GLU A 67 -6.87 25.85 0.15
C GLU A 67 -8.13 25.58 1.00
N SER A 68 -8.94 24.60 0.63
CA SER A 68 -10.14 24.19 1.38
C SER A 68 -9.87 23.08 2.40
N HIS A 69 -8.78 22.33 2.25
CA HIS A 69 -8.37 21.24 3.14
C HIS A 69 -6.95 21.47 3.68
N PRO A 70 -6.74 22.42 4.61
CA PRO A 70 -5.41 22.82 5.07
C PRO A 70 -4.62 21.71 5.79
N ASN A 71 -5.30 20.65 6.24
CA ASN A 71 -4.67 19.49 6.86
C ASN A 71 -4.33 18.38 5.85
N PHE A 72 -4.63 18.57 4.56
CA PHE A 72 -4.37 17.57 3.54
C PHE A 72 -2.88 17.47 3.22
N THR A 73 -2.36 16.24 3.25
CA THR A 73 -1.01 15.91 2.81
C THR A 73 -1.05 14.67 1.93
N ILE A 74 -0.17 14.57 0.93
CA ILE A 74 -0.09 13.40 0.03
C ILE A 74 0.18 12.12 0.84
N ILE A 75 1.08 12.17 1.81
CA ILE A 75 1.38 11.02 2.68
C ILE A 75 0.17 10.65 3.54
N GLY A 76 -0.51 11.65 4.13
CA GLY A 76 -1.72 11.43 4.92
C GLY A 76 -2.82 10.78 4.09
N PHE A 77 -3.02 11.27 2.86
CA PHE A 77 -3.95 10.68 1.90
C PHE A 77 -3.67 9.19 1.68
N PHE A 78 -2.45 8.79 1.35
CA PHE A 78 -2.15 7.37 1.11
C PHE A 78 -2.24 6.51 2.37
N ASN A 79 -1.92 7.07 3.54
CA ASN A 79 -2.09 6.37 4.82
C ASN A 79 -3.56 6.03 5.09
N GLU A 80 -4.48 6.94 4.78
CA GLU A 80 -5.92 6.77 5.00
C GLU A 80 -6.61 5.98 3.87
N ALA A 81 -6.18 6.22 2.63
CA ALA A 81 -6.74 5.64 1.42
C ALA A 81 -6.39 4.16 1.26
N GLY A 82 -5.25 3.73 1.82
CA GLY A 82 -4.77 2.35 1.76
C GLY A 82 -5.56 1.37 2.62
N PHE A 83 -5.18 0.09 2.54
CA PHE A 83 -5.81 -0.98 3.32
C PHE A 83 -5.19 -1.10 4.70
N ASN A 84 -6.03 -1.28 5.72
CA ASN A 84 -5.55 -1.56 7.07
C ASN A 84 -5.10 -3.02 7.20
N CYS A 85 -4.14 -3.29 8.09
CA CYS A 85 -3.65 -4.65 8.32
C CYS A 85 -4.78 -5.65 8.61
N THR A 86 -5.74 -5.26 9.45
CA THR A 86 -6.87 -6.12 9.86
C THR A 86 -7.86 -6.38 8.74
N GLU A 87 -7.91 -5.52 7.72
CA GLU A 87 -8.73 -5.73 6.53
C GLU A 87 -8.07 -6.81 5.65
N THR A 88 -6.77 -6.68 5.40
CA THR A 88 -6.02 -7.54 4.47
C THR A 88 -5.57 -8.87 5.07
N MET A 89 -5.03 -8.90 6.29
CA MET A 89 -4.41 -10.10 6.87
C MET A 89 -5.44 -10.96 7.58
N LYS A 90 -5.76 -12.14 7.02
CA LYS A 90 -6.80 -13.05 7.56
C LYS A 90 -6.23 -14.12 8.48
N LEU A 91 -5.06 -14.67 8.13
CA LEU A 91 -4.39 -15.67 8.96
C LEU A 91 -2.88 -15.52 8.83
N CYS A 92 -2.20 -15.52 9.97
CA CYS A 92 -0.74 -15.54 10.03
C CYS A 92 -0.31 -16.71 10.90
N SER A 93 0.64 -17.50 10.41
CA SER A 93 1.27 -18.57 11.18
C SER A 93 2.77 -18.59 10.95
N PHE A 94 3.49 -19.03 11.98
CA PHE A 94 4.93 -19.23 11.91
C PHE A 94 5.24 -20.58 12.54
N GLU A 95 5.98 -21.45 11.85
CA GLU A 95 6.21 -22.85 12.26
C GLU A 95 4.90 -23.60 12.62
N GLY A 96 3.85 -23.35 11.85
CA GLY A 96 2.52 -23.95 12.05
C GLY A 96 1.72 -23.39 13.24
N ARG A 97 2.24 -22.40 13.96
CA ARG A 97 1.56 -21.75 15.10
C ARG A 97 0.98 -20.42 14.69
N ARG A 98 -0.31 -20.23 14.97
CA ARG A 98 -1.01 -18.98 14.68
C ARG A 98 -0.53 -17.84 15.58
N PHE A 99 -0.44 -16.65 15.01
CA PHE A 99 -0.18 -15.41 15.74
C PHE A 99 -0.95 -14.26 15.12
N ASP A 100 -1.12 -13.18 15.90
CA ASP A 100 -1.68 -11.93 15.41
C ASP A 100 -0.55 -11.14 14.72
N CYS A 101 -0.55 -11.11 13.39
CA CYS A 101 0.44 -10.37 12.62
C CYS A 101 0.25 -8.85 12.71
N CYS A 102 -0.98 -8.35 12.88
CA CYS A 102 -1.21 -6.91 12.97
C CYS A 102 -0.63 -6.31 14.25
N LYS A 103 -0.38 -7.12 15.28
CA LYS A 103 0.40 -6.71 16.45
C LYS A 103 1.87 -6.42 16.15
N PHE A 104 2.43 -7.02 15.10
CA PHE A 104 3.84 -6.94 14.72
C PHE A 104 4.05 -6.28 13.36
N MET A 105 2.98 -5.81 12.73
CA MET A 105 3.03 -5.06 11.48
C MET A 105 3.03 -3.57 11.74
N GLN A 106 3.82 -2.84 10.97
CA GLN A 106 3.84 -1.39 10.97
C GLN A 106 3.57 -0.85 9.56
N PRO A 107 2.75 0.21 9.43
CA PRO A 107 2.55 0.85 8.14
C PRO A 107 3.86 1.47 7.65
N ARG A 108 4.10 1.35 6.36
CA ARG A 108 5.29 1.89 5.69
C ARG A 108 4.92 2.41 4.31
N MET A 109 5.12 3.71 4.14
CA MET A 109 4.92 4.38 2.87
C MET A 109 5.98 3.94 1.85
N THR A 110 5.55 3.57 0.66
CA THR A 110 6.39 3.18 -0.48
C THR A 110 5.84 3.77 -1.79
N ASN A 111 6.48 3.47 -2.92
CA ASN A 111 5.96 3.73 -4.27
C ASN A 111 4.73 2.87 -4.64
N MET A 112 4.30 1.95 -3.78
CA MET A 112 3.03 1.21 -3.89
C MET A 112 1.97 1.75 -2.90
N GLY A 113 2.20 2.92 -2.30
CA GLY A 113 1.32 3.49 -1.28
C GLY A 113 1.60 2.94 0.12
N ASN A 114 0.54 2.76 0.90
CA ASN A 114 0.64 2.30 2.30
C ASN A 114 0.80 0.77 2.38
N CYS A 115 2.02 0.31 2.68
CA CYS A 115 2.36 -1.09 2.84
C CYS A 115 2.47 -1.48 4.32
N HIS A 116 2.56 -2.78 4.61
CA HIS A 116 2.71 -3.30 5.98
C HIS A 116 4.01 -4.07 6.11
N THR A 117 4.88 -3.65 7.03
CA THR A 117 6.13 -4.32 7.36
C THR A 117 5.95 -5.17 8.61
N LEU A 118 6.08 -6.49 8.48
CA LEU A 118 6.12 -7.43 9.59
C LEU A 118 7.52 -7.48 10.20
N ASP A 119 7.64 -7.15 11.49
CA ASP A 119 8.86 -7.26 12.27
C ASP A 119 8.62 -8.11 13.53
N MET A 120 9.13 -9.34 13.50
CA MET A 120 8.96 -10.31 14.60
C MET A 120 10.10 -10.25 15.63
N ARG A 121 11.06 -9.33 15.54
CA ARG A 121 12.20 -9.26 16.49
C ARG A 121 11.78 -8.95 17.93
N GLY A 122 10.68 -8.23 18.10
CA GLY A 122 10.06 -7.92 19.40
C GLY A 122 9.04 -8.95 19.88
N SER A 123 8.98 -10.13 19.25
CA SER A 123 7.93 -11.12 19.48
C SER A 123 8.39 -12.23 20.45
N ARG A 124 7.76 -13.41 20.39
CA ARG A 124 8.14 -14.56 21.21
C ARG A 124 9.31 -15.28 20.53
N ALA A 125 10.22 -15.85 21.32
CA ALA A 125 11.45 -16.48 20.82
C ALA A 125 11.23 -17.50 19.67
N TRP A 126 10.14 -18.26 19.68
CA TRP A 126 9.79 -19.22 18.62
C TRP A 126 9.44 -18.58 17.27
N MET A 127 9.28 -17.26 17.20
CA MET A 127 9.04 -16.50 15.97
C MET A 127 10.30 -15.78 15.45
N HIS A 128 11.43 -15.87 16.17
CA HIS A 128 12.64 -15.13 15.81
C HIS A 128 13.50 -15.84 14.77
N LYS A 129 13.35 -17.17 14.65
CA LYS A 129 14.19 -18.02 13.82
C LYS A 129 13.36 -19.14 13.24
N GLN A 130 13.63 -19.46 11.99
CA GLN A 130 13.17 -20.70 11.36
C GLN A 130 14.19 -21.79 11.68
N GLU A 131 13.76 -22.82 12.43
CA GLU A 131 14.66 -23.88 12.91
C GLU A 131 14.93 -24.95 11.84
N VAL A 132 13.96 -25.20 10.95
CA VAL A 132 14.06 -26.21 9.89
C VAL A 132 13.53 -25.68 8.56
N ALA A 133 14.03 -26.22 7.45
CA ALA A 133 13.47 -25.92 6.14
C ALA A 133 12.12 -26.64 5.93
N GLY A 134 11.20 -26.00 5.22
CA GLY A 134 9.92 -26.60 4.85
C GLY A 134 8.78 -25.58 4.79
N VAL A 135 7.75 -25.88 4.01
CA VAL A 135 6.60 -24.98 3.79
C VAL A 135 5.82 -24.65 5.07
N ASN A 136 5.88 -25.53 6.07
CA ASN A 136 5.22 -25.35 7.36
C ASN A 136 6.17 -24.83 8.45
N ALA A 137 7.45 -24.64 8.13
CA ALA A 137 8.50 -24.29 9.08
C ALA A 137 8.93 -22.82 9.00
N GLY A 138 8.19 -21.99 8.26
CA GLY A 138 8.43 -20.56 8.15
C GLY A 138 7.15 -19.76 8.35
N LEU A 139 7.15 -18.54 7.82
CA LEU A 139 5.99 -17.66 7.79
C LEU A 139 5.00 -18.11 6.72
N GLN A 140 3.73 -18.25 7.10
CA GLN A 140 2.60 -18.42 6.20
C GLN A 140 1.56 -17.34 6.49
N ILE A 141 1.15 -16.64 5.43
CA ILE A 141 0.11 -15.61 5.49
C ILE A 141 -1.00 -15.95 4.50
N ILE A 142 -2.23 -15.86 4.95
CA ILE A 142 -3.43 -15.84 4.11
C ILE A 142 -3.98 -14.42 4.17
N LEU A 143 -4.14 -13.82 3.00
CA LEU A 143 -4.59 -12.44 2.84
C LEU A 143 -5.82 -12.35 1.95
N ASP A 144 -6.52 -11.23 2.09
CA ASP A 144 -7.59 -10.78 1.20
C ASP A 144 -7.09 -9.54 0.46
N ALA A 145 -6.96 -9.66 -0.85
CA ALA A 145 -6.44 -8.59 -1.71
C ALA A 145 -7.47 -7.49 -1.97
N HIS A 146 -8.74 -7.71 -1.60
CA HIS A 146 -9.84 -6.75 -1.82
C HIS A 146 -9.94 -6.29 -3.29
N MET A 147 -10.02 -7.25 -4.22
CA MET A 147 -10.09 -6.96 -5.66
C MET A 147 -11.32 -6.12 -6.05
N GLU A 148 -12.39 -6.19 -5.27
CA GLU A 148 -13.60 -5.37 -5.41
C GLU A 148 -13.34 -3.86 -5.20
N GLU A 149 -12.27 -3.51 -4.50
CA GLU A 149 -11.83 -2.13 -4.26
C GLU A 149 -10.91 -1.59 -5.36
N GLN A 150 -10.59 -2.39 -6.38
CA GLN A 150 -9.75 -1.97 -7.50
C GLN A 150 -10.51 -1.01 -8.44
N PHE A 151 -9.80 -0.02 -8.98
CA PHE A 151 -10.35 0.84 -10.04
C PHE A 151 -10.54 0.04 -11.32
N ASP A 152 -11.71 0.17 -11.93
CA ASP A 152 -12.11 -0.54 -13.14
C ASP A 152 -11.51 0.09 -14.41
N GLY A 153 -10.26 0.57 -14.38
CA GLY A 153 -9.48 0.96 -15.57
C GLY A 153 -10.13 1.95 -16.54
N THR A 154 -11.27 2.55 -16.22
CA THR A 154 -12.04 3.45 -17.09
C THR A 154 -11.51 4.88 -17.05
N GLY A 155 -10.52 5.16 -16.21
CA GLY A 155 -9.71 6.37 -16.19
C GLY A 155 -8.21 6.05 -16.19
N GLY A 156 -7.60 5.95 -17.37
CA GLY A 156 -6.21 6.35 -17.61
C GLY A 156 -5.03 5.48 -17.15
N ILE A 157 -5.10 4.66 -16.10
CA ILE A 157 -3.90 3.95 -15.59
C ILE A 157 -4.14 2.44 -15.45
N ARG A 158 -3.51 1.66 -16.35
CA ARG A 158 -3.38 0.20 -16.23
C ARG A 158 -2.22 -0.12 -15.29
N LEU A 159 -2.52 -0.45 -14.04
CA LEU A 159 -1.61 -1.23 -13.20
C LEU A 159 -1.85 -2.71 -13.52
N GLU A 160 -1.04 -3.27 -14.42
CA GLU A 160 -1.13 -4.69 -14.77
C GLU A 160 -0.66 -5.56 -13.58
N ASN A 161 -1.44 -6.60 -13.32
CA ASN A 161 -1.29 -7.54 -12.21
C ASN A 161 0.05 -8.29 -12.25
N ALA A 162 0.82 -8.23 -11.17
CA ALA A 162 1.81 -9.26 -10.82
C ALA A 162 2.04 -9.25 -9.31
N SER A 163 1.52 -10.24 -8.59
CA SER A 163 1.81 -10.43 -7.17
C SER A 163 3.29 -10.80 -6.94
N GLU A 164 4.10 -9.84 -6.48
CA GLU A 164 5.46 -10.09 -6.01
C GLU A 164 5.59 -9.76 -4.51
N ALA A 165 6.09 -10.72 -3.74
CA ALA A 165 6.55 -10.51 -2.37
C ALA A 165 8.01 -10.06 -2.42
N ILE A 166 8.30 -8.83 -2.01
CA ILE A 166 9.67 -8.33 -1.91
C ILE A 166 10.25 -8.75 -0.56
N VAL A 167 11.21 -9.67 -0.58
CA VAL A 167 12.02 -10.04 0.59
C VAL A 167 13.21 -9.07 0.64
N ASP A 168 13.19 -8.17 1.62
CA ASP A 168 14.27 -7.20 1.82
C ASP A 168 15.37 -7.83 2.70
N TYR A 169 16.54 -8.05 2.11
CA TYR A 169 17.73 -8.57 2.82
C TYR A 169 18.55 -7.37 3.31
N GLY A 170 18.20 -6.86 4.50
CA GLY A 170 19.04 -5.92 5.26
C GLY A 170 20.20 -6.61 5.96
#